data_AF-A0A6L7NIA9-F1
#
_entry.id   AF-A0A6L7NIA9-F1
#
_cell.length_a   1.000
_cell.length_b   1.000
_cell.length_c   1.000
_cell.angle_alpha   90.00
_cell.angle_beta   90.00
_cell.angle_gamma   90.00
#
_symmetry.space_group_name_H-M   'P 1'
#
loop_
_entity.id
_entity.type
_entity.pdbx_description
1 polymer ?
#
loop_
_entity_poly.entity_id
_entity_poly.type
_entity_poly.pdbx_seq_one_letter_code
_entity_poly.pdbx_strand_id
1 'polypeptide(L)'
;MLPLVVLITAAALAGALALAHLAGRAQVMAQAQTAADAAALAAAGYQREDAAELASANGAELVGVDIVDGMARVEITLDGETALAAAERPREALAPALAAALDRAGEILGQDVGGAVRLLGPLGSGGIEVPRPLAPRLAALSHRTGLCRAGGGRPLHFVLCPAIHRG
;
A
#
# COMPACT_ATOMS: atom_id res chain seq x y z
N MET A 1 -3.22 -61.49 -12.75
CA MET A 1 -4.05 -60.28 -12.99
C MET A 1 -4.29 -59.50 -11.70
N LEU A 2 -4.85 -60.11 -10.65
CA LEU A 2 -5.09 -59.44 -9.35
C LEU A 2 -3.91 -58.65 -8.74
N PRO A 3 -2.66 -59.16 -8.68
CA PRO A 3 -1.57 -58.43 -8.03
C PRO A 3 -1.18 -57.13 -8.76
N LEU A 4 -1.31 -57.10 -10.09
CA LEU A 4 -1.01 -55.92 -10.89
C LEU A 4 -2.03 -54.80 -10.64
N VAL A 5 -3.32 -55.14 -10.56
CA VAL A 5 -4.40 -54.18 -10.32
C VAL A 5 -4.27 -53.54 -8.94
N VAL A 6 -3.92 -54.34 -7.92
CA VAL A 6 -3.65 -53.83 -6.56
C VAL A 6 -2.46 -52.86 -6.55
N LEU A 7 -1.39 -53.16 -7.30
CA LEU A 7 -0.22 -52.28 -7.35
C LEU A 7 -0.52 -50.94 -8.05
N ILE A 8 -1.28 -50.96 -9.15
CA ILE A 8 -1.68 -49.75 -9.87
C ILE A 8 -2.59 -48.88 -9.01
N THR A 9 -3.59 -49.49 -8.35
CA THR A 9 -4.51 -48.75 -7.48
C THR A 9 -3.79 -48.14 -6.27
N ALA A 10 -2.87 -48.89 -5.64
CA ALA A 10 -2.04 -48.36 -4.57
C ALA A 10 -1.17 -47.19 -5.04
N ALA A 11 -0.52 -47.31 -6.20
CA ALA A 11 0.30 -46.24 -6.78
C ALA A 11 -0.54 -45.00 -7.13
N ALA A 12 -1.74 -45.18 -7.68
CA ALA A 12 -2.66 -44.09 -7.99
C ALA A 12 -3.14 -43.36 -6.73
N LEU A 13 -3.48 -44.10 -5.66
CA LEU A 13 -3.88 -43.52 -4.38
C LEU A 13 -2.74 -42.73 -3.73
N ALA A 14 -1.53 -43.29 -3.73
CA ALA A 14 -0.34 -42.61 -3.22
C ALA A 14 -0.05 -41.32 -4.02
N GLY A 15 -0.19 -41.37 -5.35
CA GLY A 15 -0.06 -40.20 -6.22
C GLY A 15 -1.10 -39.12 -5.92
N ALA A 16 -2.36 -39.49 -5.71
CA ALA A 16 -3.43 -38.55 -5.36
C ALA A 16 -3.17 -37.87 -4.01
N LEU A 17 -2.72 -38.61 -3.00
CA LEU A 17 -2.36 -38.06 -1.68
C LEU A 17 -1.17 -37.10 -1.77
N ALA A 18 -0.15 -37.43 -2.57
CA ALA A 18 1.00 -36.56 -2.79
C ALA A 18 0.57 -35.24 -3.45
N LEU A 19 -0.31 -35.29 -4.46
CA LEU A 19 -0.85 -34.10 -5.11
C LEU A 19 -1.70 -33.24 -4.15
N ALA A 20 -2.51 -33.86 -3.29
CA ALA A 20 -3.30 -33.15 -2.29
C ALA A 20 -2.41 -32.37 -1.30
N HIS A 21 -1.30 -32.95 -0.85
CA HIS A 21 -0.34 -32.26 0.00
C HIS A 21 0.36 -31.09 -0.70
N LEU A 22 0.71 -31.25 -1.98
CA LEU A 22 1.31 -30.18 -2.77
C LEU A 22 0.32 -29.02 -2.97
N ALA A 23 -0.95 -29.31 -3.22
CA ALA A 23 -1.99 -28.30 -3.37
C ALA A 23 -2.18 -27.48 -2.08
N GLY A 24 -2.19 -28.13 -0.91
CA GLY A 24 -2.28 -27.44 0.38
C GLY A 24 -1.12 -26.46 0.61
N ARG A 25 0.11 -26.87 0.30
CA ARG A 25 1.29 -25.98 0.39
C ARG A 25 1.23 -24.82 -0.58
N ALA A 26 0.83 -25.08 -1.83
CA ALA A 26 0.69 -24.03 -2.83
C ALA A 26 -0.34 -22.98 -2.41
N GLN A 27 -1.43 -23.40 -1.76
CA GLN A 27 -2.44 -22.49 -1.23
C GLN A 27 -1.90 -21.61 -0.09
N VAL A 28 -1.20 -22.18 0.89
CA VAL A 28 -0.60 -21.41 2.00
C VAL A 28 0.42 -20.40 1.46
N MET A 29 1.27 -20.81 0.52
CA MET A 29 2.24 -19.92 -0.11
C MET A 29 1.57 -18.75 -0.84
N ALA A 30 0.47 -19.01 -1.58
CA ALA A 30 -0.28 -17.98 -2.26
C ALA A 30 -0.97 -17.00 -1.29
N GLN A 31 -1.50 -17.52 -0.17
CA GLN A 31 -2.09 -16.70 0.89
C GLN A 31 -1.02 -15.84 1.58
N ALA A 32 0.13 -16.43 1.91
CA ALA A 32 1.27 -15.70 2.48
C ALA A 32 1.72 -14.59 1.52
N GLN A 33 1.84 -14.84 0.22
CA GLN A 33 2.21 -13.79 -0.73
C GLN A 33 1.16 -12.67 -0.80
N THR A 34 -0.13 -13.03 -0.83
CA THR A 34 -1.22 -12.03 -0.86
C THR A 34 -1.21 -11.14 0.39
N ALA A 35 -0.99 -11.75 1.56
CA ALA A 35 -0.87 -11.03 2.82
C ALA A 35 0.36 -10.11 2.83
N ALA A 36 1.50 -10.58 2.29
CA ALA A 36 2.72 -9.80 2.18
C ALA A 36 2.51 -8.58 1.26
N ASP A 37 1.89 -8.78 0.10
CA ASP A 37 1.61 -7.70 -0.87
C ASP A 37 0.68 -6.64 -0.27
N ALA A 38 -0.37 -7.07 0.45
CA ALA A 38 -1.27 -6.16 1.15
C ALA A 38 -0.54 -5.36 2.25
N ALA A 39 0.28 -6.03 3.05
CA ALA A 39 1.07 -5.38 4.09
C ALA A 39 2.13 -4.42 3.50
N ALA A 40 2.77 -4.78 2.39
CA ALA A 40 3.71 -3.92 1.67
C ALA A 40 3.01 -2.66 1.13
N LEU A 41 1.81 -2.79 0.55
CA LEU A 41 1.04 -1.64 0.09
C LEU A 41 0.63 -0.71 1.25
N ALA A 42 0.21 -1.26 2.40
CA ALA A 42 -0.07 -0.44 3.59
C ALA A 42 1.20 0.26 4.11
N ALA A 43 2.31 -0.46 4.20
CA ALA A 43 3.60 0.09 4.60
C ALA A 43 4.05 1.22 3.65
N ALA A 44 3.82 1.07 2.35
CA ALA A 44 4.15 2.09 1.36
C ALA A 44 3.31 3.36 1.52
N GLY A 45 2.04 3.24 1.92
CA GLY A 45 1.13 4.38 2.13
C GLY A 45 1.40 5.19 3.40
N TYR A 46 1.73 4.52 4.50
CA TYR A 46 1.60 5.11 5.84
C TYR A 46 2.78 4.80 6.77
N GLN A 47 2.61 3.84 7.69
CA GLN A 47 3.53 3.49 8.77
C GLN A 47 3.57 1.97 9.00
N ARG A 48 4.49 1.53 9.86
CA ARG A 48 4.68 0.11 10.21
C ARG A 48 3.44 -0.49 10.89
N GLU A 49 2.71 0.31 11.65
CA GLU A 49 1.51 -0.12 12.37
C GLU A 49 0.40 -0.57 11.41
N ASP A 50 0.20 0.16 10.30
CA ASP A 50 -0.81 -0.17 9.29
C ASP A 50 -0.47 -1.48 8.56
N ALA A 51 0.83 -1.74 8.34
CA ALA A 51 1.31 -2.99 7.79
C ALA A 51 1.07 -4.17 8.75
N ALA A 52 1.25 -3.95 10.06
CA ALA A 52 1.00 -4.97 11.08
C ALA A 52 -0.50 -5.28 11.19
N GLU A 53 -1.35 -4.26 11.14
CA GLU A 53 -2.80 -4.42 11.13
C GLU A 53 -3.26 -5.25 9.93
N LEU A 54 -2.81 -4.91 8.70
CA LEU A 54 -3.16 -5.69 7.52
C LEU A 54 -2.59 -7.11 7.52
N ALA A 55 -1.36 -7.31 7.99
CA ALA A 55 -0.81 -8.65 8.14
C ALA A 55 -1.71 -9.50 9.07
N SER A 56 -2.08 -8.95 10.24
CA SER A 56 -2.94 -9.63 11.20
C SER A 56 -4.36 -9.90 10.68
N ALA A 57 -4.93 -8.98 9.89
CA ALA A 57 -6.22 -9.15 9.26
C ALA A 57 -6.22 -10.29 8.22
N ASN A 58 -5.05 -10.63 7.67
CA ASN A 58 -4.85 -11.77 6.78
C ASN A 58 -4.33 -13.03 7.51
N GLY A 59 -4.31 -13.03 8.84
CA GLY A 59 -3.84 -14.15 9.65
C GLY A 59 -2.31 -14.32 9.69
N ALA A 60 -1.55 -13.36 9.17
CA ALA A 60 -0.09 -13.38 9.16
C ALA A 60 0.51 -12.53 10.28
N GLU A 61 1.74 -12.86 10.68
CA GLU A 61 2.54 -12.08 11.62
C GLU A 61 3.60 -11.27 10.88
N LEU A 62 3.73 -10.00 11.25
CA LEU A 62 4.72 -9.09 10.66
C LEU A 62 6.10 -9.30 11.31
N VAL A 63 7.06 -9.78 10.53
CA VAL A 63 8.44 -10.01 10.99
C VAL A 63 9.27 -8.74 10.86
N GLY A 64 9.20 -8.07 9.71
CA GLY A 64 10.05 -6.94 9.39
C GLY A 64 9.41 -5.96 8.41
N VAL A 65 9.73 -4.68 8.57
CA VAL A 65 9.38 -3.62 7.62
C VAL A 65 10.60 -2.74 7.44
N ASP A 66 11.02 -2.59 6.18
CA ASP A 66 12.09 -1.68 5.78
C ASP A 66 11.53 -0.70 4.74
N ILE A 67 11.79 0.59 4.91
CA ILE A 67 11.28 1.65 4.03
C ILE A 67 12.47 2.44 3.53
N VAL A 68 12.81 2.26 2.26
CA VAL A 68 13.96 2.89 1.61
C VAL A 68 13.48 3.59 0.34
N ASP A 69 13.74 4.88 0.22
CA ASP A 69 13.42 5.69 -0.97
C ASP A 69 11.96 5.59 -1.46
N GLY A 70 11.00 5.45 -0.53
CA GLY A 70 9.58 5.34 -0.86
C GLY A 70 9.12 3.95 -1.31
N MET A 71 10.02 2.97 -1.29
CA MET A 71 9.73 1.55 -1.43
C MET A 71 9.66 0.90 -0.05
N ALA A 72 8.51 0.33 0.28
CA ALA A 72 8.34 -0.46 1.49
C ALA A 72 8.56 -1.94 1.18
N ARG A 73 9.49 -2.56 1.90
CA ARG A 73 9.73 -4.01 1.91
C ARG A 73 9.19 -4.58 3.19
N VAL A 74 8.39 -5.61 3.08
CA VAL A 74 7.72 -6.26 4.21
C VAL A 74 8.03 -7.75 4.18
N GLU A 75 8.37 -8.26 5.35
CA GLU A 75 8.50 -9.69 5.63
C GLU A 75 7.41 -10.10 6.61
N ILE A 76 6.66 -11.14 6.26
CA ILE A 76 5.64 -11.73 7.12
C ILE A 76 5.84 -13.24 7.24
N THR A 77 5.18 -13.83 8.22
CA THR A 77 5.02 -15.29 8.33
C THR A 77 3.55 -15.69 8.47
N LEU A 78 3.15 -16.77 7.79
CA LEU A 78 1.83 -17.37 7.85
C LEU A 78 1.99 -18.89 7.96
N ASP A 79 1.52 -19.48 9.06
CA ASP A 79 1.65 -20.91 9.34
C ASP A 79 3.09 -21.47 9.19
N GLY A 80 4.09 -20.65 9.51
CA GLY A 80 5.51 -21.00 9.42
C GLY A 80 6.14 -20.80 8.04
N GLU A 81 5.35 -20.48 7.01
CA GLU A 81 5.85 -20.03 5.72
C GLU A 81 6.19 -18.54 5.80
N THR A 82 7.31 -18.13 5.21
CA THR A 82 7.71 -16.72 5.13
C THR A 82 7.48 -16.18 3.73
N ALA A 83 6.98 -14.95 3.66
CA ALA A 83 6.77 -14.25 2.39
C ALA A 83 7.34 -12.85 2.46
N LEU A 84 7.92 -12.42 1.34
CA LEU A 84 8.52 -11.12 1.16
C LEU A 84 7.78 -10.39 0.04
N ALA A 85 7.43 -9.14 0.30
CA ALA A 85 6.82 -8.28 -0.70
C ALA A 85 7.46 -6.89 -0.65
N ALA A 86 7.46 -6.23 -1.80
CA ALA A 86 7.90 -4.87 -1.93
C ALA A 86 6.84 -4.07 -2.69
N ALA A 87 6.49 -2.90 -2.18
CA ALA A 87 5.58 -1.98 -2.84
C ALA A 87 6.17 -0.58 -2.83
N GLU A 88 6.08 0.10 -3.97
CA GLU A 88 6.33 1.53 -4.06
C GLU A 88 5.04 2.27 -3.71
N ARG A 89 5.15 3.44 -3.06
CA ARG A 89 3.97 4.25 -2.76
C ARG A 89 3.26 4.63 -4.08
N PRO A 90 2.03 4.16 -4.34
CA PRO A 90 1.35 4.49 -5.58
C PRO A 90 1.05 5.99 -5.62
N ARG A 91 1.71 6.72 -6.54
CA ARG A 91 1.34 8.11 -6.87
C ARG A 91 -0.11 8.22 -7.36
N GLU A 92 -0.66 7.12 -7.88
CA GLU A 92 -2.04 7.02 -8.39
C GLU A 92 -3.11 6.95 -7.30
N ALA A 93 -2.75 6.79 -6.02
CA ALA A 93 -3.70 6.89 -4.91
C ALA A 93 -4.15 8.35 -4.65
N LEU A 94 -3.54 9.33 -5.31
CA LEU A 94 -4.02 10.70 -5.37
C LEU A 94 -5.20 10.80 -6.35
N ALA A 95 -6.29 11.44 -5.92
CA ALA A 95 -7.34 11.84 -6.86
C ALA A 95 -6.70 12.63 -8.03
N PRO A 96 -7.05 12.37 -9.31
CA PRO A 96 -6.36 12.98 -10.46
C PRO A 96 -6.24 14.51 -10.37
N ALA A 97 -7.26 15.17 -9.82
CA ALA A 97 -7.26 16.61 -9.60
C ALA A 97 -6.21 17.07 -8.56
N LEU A 98 -5.98 16.27 -7.52
CA LEU A 98 -5.00 16.54 -6.48
C LEU A 98 -3.57 16.29 -6.98
N ALA A 99 -3.37 15.23 -7.78
CA ALA A 99 -2.11 15.00 -8.48
C ALA A 99 -1.74 16.19 -9.38
N ALA A 100 -2.66 16.62 -10.25
CA ALA A 100 -2.44 17.78 -11.11
C ALA A 100 -2.16 19.09 -10.34
N ALA A 101 -2.82 19.28 -9.19
CA ALA A 101 -2.58 20.43 -8.33
C ALA A 101 -1.17 20.42 -7.71
N LEU A 102 -0.67 19.24 -7.32
CA LEU A 102 0.69 19.05 -6.81
C LEU A 102 1.74 19.24 -7.90
N ASP A 103 1.52 18.68 -9.10
CA ASP A 103 2.41 18.87 -10.25
C ASP A 103 2.54 20.36 -10.57
N ARG A 104 1.41 21.07 -10.63
CA ARG A 104 1.40 22.52 -10.86
C ARG A 104 2.11 23.30 -9.75
N ALA A 105 1.95 22.88 -8.49
CA ALA A 105 2.68 23.48 -7.38
C ALA A 105 4.20 23.26 -7.52
N GLY A 106 4.62 22.07 -7.96
CA GLY A 106 6.01 21.74 -8.22
C GLY A 106 6.63 22.59 -9.33
N GLU A 107 5.90 22.78 -10.44
CA GLU A 107 6.32 23.66 -11.53
C GLU A 107 6.53 25.11 -11.06
N ILE A 108 5.62 25.64 -10.23
CA ILE A 108 5.71 27.02 -9.73
C ILE A 108 6.85 27.17 -8.71
N LEU A 109 7.09 26.14 -7.89
CA LEU A 109 8.10 26.14 -6.84
C LEU A 109 9.48 25.70 -7.33
N GLY A 110 9.61 25.22 -8.57
CA GLY A 110 10.84 24.69 -9.14
C GLY A 110 11.39 23.47 -8.39
N GLN A 111 10.53 22.67 -7.76
CA GLN A 111 10.92 21.50 -6.95
C GLN A 111 9.83 20.42 -6.98
N ASP A 112 10.19 19.14 -6.87
CA ASP A 112 9.20 18.06 -6.74
C ASP A 112 8.51 18.14 -5.37
N VAL A 113 7.24 18.52 -5.38
CA VAL A 113 6.40 18.60 -4.19
C VAL A 113 5.73 17.25 -3.89
N GLY A 114 5.51 16.41 -4.91
CA GLY A 114 4.72 15.18 -4.79
C GLY A 114 5.37 14.15 -3.86
N GLY A 115 6.70 14.08 -3.82
CA GLY A 115 7.43 13.17 -2.93
C GLY A 115 7.44 13.58 -1.45
N ALA A 116 7.26 14.87 -1.16
CA ALA A 116 7.35 15.41 0.19
C ALA A 116 6.02 15.38 0.96
N VAL A 117 4.93 15.06 0.27
CA VAL A 117 3.56 15.19 0.77
C VAL A 117 3.02 13.83 1.20
N ARG A 118 2.35 13.78 2.36
CA ARG A 118 1.71 12.56 2.87
C ARG A 118 0.20 12.61 2.64
N LEU A 119 -0.39 11.53 2.13
CA LEU A 119 -1.85 11.46 1.99
C LEU A 119 -2.51 11.26 3.35
N LEU A 120 -3.62 11.96 3.58
CA LEU A 120 -4.46 11.76 4.75
C LEU A 120 -5.67 10.92 4.35
N GLY A 121 -5.69 9.68 4.85
CA GLY A 121 -6.81 8.75 4.74
C GLY A 121 -6.75 7.79 3.54
N PRO A 122 -7.52 6.69 3.60
CA PRO A 122 -7.40 5.49 2.75
C PRO A 122 -7.63 5.70 1.25
N LEU A 123 -8.11 6.87 0.81
CA LEU A 123 -8.49 7.13 -0.58
C LEU A 123 -8.11 8.55 -1.06
N GLY A 124 -7.21 9.25 -0.35
CA GLY A 124 -6.81 10.63 -0.72
C GLY A 124 -7.92 11.68 -0.64
N SER A 125 -9.11 11.32 -0.14
CA SER A 125 -10.26 12.21 0.03
C SER A 125 -10.15 13.12 1.25
N GLY A 126 -9.22 12.83 2.18
CA GLY A 126 -8.99 13.60 3.40
C GLY A 126 -7.99 14.76 3.25
N GLY A 127 -7.42 14.94 2.05
CA GLY A 127 -6.40 15.94 1.79
C GLY A 127 -4.98 15.42 1.96
N ILE A 128 -4.05 16.36 2.07
CA ILE A 128 -2.62 16.11 2.10
C ILE A 128 -1.98 16.79 3.30
N GLU A 129 -1.08 16.09 3.97
CA GLU A 129 -0.19 16.65 4.98
C GLU A 129 1.09 17.14 4.31
N VAL A 130 1.39 18.41 4.52
CA VAL A 130 2.53 19.09 3.92
C VAL A 130 3.59 19.38 4.98
N PRO A 131 4.89 19.11 4.73
CA PRO A 131 5.97 19.44 5.65
C PRO A 131 5.96 20.93 6.03
N ARG A 132 6.29 21.23 7.30
CA ARG A 132 6.33 22.61 7.84
C ARG A 132 7.06 23.63 6.96
N PRO A 133 8.21 23.32 6.34
CA PRO A 133 8.92 24.29 5.49
C PRO A 133 8.15 24.64 4.20
N LEU A 134 7.38 23.70 3.68
CA LEU A 134 6.71 23.82 2.38
C LEU A 134 5.32 24.45 2.51
N ALA A 135 4.66 24.24 3.64
CA ALA A 135 3.29 24.72 3.86
C ALA A 135 3.07 26.24 3.74
N PRO A 136 3.92 27.15 4.26
CA PRO A 136 3.69 28.58 4.05
C PRO A 136 3.80 28.97 2.58
N ARG A 137 4.67 28.30 1.81
CA ARG A 137 4.81 28.52 0.36
C ARG A 137 3.58 28.04 -0.41
N LEU A 138 3.09 26.84 -0.10
CA LEU A 138 1.86 26.32 -0.68
C LEU A 138 0.63 27.17 -0.30
N ALA A 139 0.55 27.64 0.95
CA ALA A 139 -0.53 28.52 1.39
C ALA A 139 -0.57 29.85 0.62
N ALA A 140 0.61 30.44 0.36
CA ALA A 140 0.73 31.64 -0.46
C ALA A 140 0.32 31.42 -1.94
N LEU A 141 0.39 30.18 -2.42
CA LEU A 141 0.06 29.78 -3.78
C LEU A 141 -1.34 29.19 -3.93
N SER A 142 -2.13 29.14 -2.86
CA SER A 142 -3.44 28.47 -2.80
C SER A 142 -4.38 28.84 -3.95
N HIS A 143 -4.47 30.14 -4.30
CA HIS A 143 -5.28 30.62 -5.42
C HIS A 143 -4.80 30.18 -6.81
N ARG A 144 -3.52 29.79 -6.96
CA ARG A 144 -2.92 29.38 -8.23
C ARG A 144 -2.86 27.86 -8.39
N THR A 145 -2.74 27.13 -7.29
CA THR A 145 -2.64 25.67 -7.28
C THR A 145 -3.98 24.98 -7.07
N GLY A 146 -5.00 25.70 -6.57
CA GLY A 146 -6.29 25.12 -6.21
C GLY A 146 -6.23 24.32 -4.89
N LEU A 147 -5.19 24.50 -4.08
CA LEU A 147 -5.02 23.85 -2.78
C LEU A 147 -5.30 24.83 -1.64
N CYS A 148 -6.21 24.44 -0.74
CA CYS A 148 -6.67 25.27 0.36
C CYS A 148 -6.28 24.69 1.72
N ARG A 149 -5.95 25.60 2.64
CA ARG A 149 -5.92 25.45 4.10
C ARG A 149 -7.09 24.64 4.66
N ALA A 150 -7.00 23.34 4.95
CA ALA A 150 -8.05 22.72 5.78
C ALA A 150 -7.93 23.29 7.20
N GLY A 151 -8.97 23.99 7.66
CA GLY A 151 -8.96 24.68 8.97
C GLY A 151 -8.94 23.69 10.13
N GLY A 152 -8.18 23.99 11.18
CA GLY A 152 -8.16 23.21 12.44
C GLY A 152 -6.76 22.83 12.93
N GLY A 153 -6.21 23.62 13.86
CA GLY A 153 -5.28 23.15 14.90
C GLY A 153 -3.90 22.62 14.50
N ARG A 154 -3.79 21.40 13.94
CA ARG A 154 -2.55 20.65 13.64
C ARG A 154 -2.90 19.44 12.74
N PRO A 155 -1.96 18.88 11.93
CA PRO A 155 -0.87 19.49 11.15
C PRO A 155 -1.36 20.26 9.90
N LEU A 156 -0.44 20.66 9.01
CA LEU A 156 -0.67 21.55 7.85
C LEU A 156 -1.38 20.79 6.71
N HIS A 157 -2.69 20.64 6.88
CA HIS A 157 -3.55 19.91 5.96
C HIS A 157 -3.98 20.82 4.81
N PHE A 158 -3.82 20.33 3.59
CA PHE A 158 -4.35 20.99 2.39
C PHE A 158 -5.35 20.07 1.72
N VAL A 159 -6.42 20.66 1.20
CA VAL A 159 -7.45 19.97 0.41
C VAL A 159 -7.61 20.71 -0.92
N LEU A 160 -8.28 20.11 -1.90
CA LEU A 160 -8.73 20.87 -3.06
C LEU A 160 -9.68 21.96 -2.59
N CYS A 161 -9.42 23.19 -3.02
CA CYS A 161 -10.34 24.29 -2.77
C CYS A 161 -11.72 23.91 -3.32
N PRO A 162 -12.81 24.09 -2.57
CA PRO A 162 -14.15 23.88 -3.10
C PRO A 162 -14.28 24.74 -4.37
N ALA A 163 -14.73 24.13 -5.47
CA ALA A 163 -14.95 24.85 -6.71
C ALA A 163 -15.87 26.03 -6.38
N ILE A 164 -15.31 27.24 -6.37
CA ILE A 164 -16.10 28.45 -6.19
C ILE A 164 -16.96 28.51 -7.44
N HIS A 165 -18.21 28.05 -7.34
CA HIS A 165 -19.21 28.23 -8.37
C HIS A 165 -19.35 29.74 -8.59
N ARG A 166 -18.61 30.25 -9.57
CA ARG A 166 -18.82 31.60 -10.10
C ARG A 166 -20.14 31.53 -10.87
N GLY A 167 -21.22 31.88 -10.18
CA GLY A 167 -22.49 32.26 -10.81
C GLY A 167 -22.36 33.57 -11.55
#